data_AF-X1KLB0-F1
#
_entry.id   AF-X1KLB0-F1
#
_cell.length_a   1.000
_cell.length_b   1.000
_cell.length_c   1.000
_cell.angle_alpha   90.00
_cell.angle_beta   90.00
_cell.angle_gamma   90.00
#
_symmetry.space_group_name_H-M   'P 1'
#
loop_
_entity.id
_entity.type
_entity.pdbx_description
1 polymer ?
#
loop_
_entity_poly.entity_id
_entity_poly.type
_entity_poly.pdbx_seq_one_letter_code
_entity_poly.pdbx_strand_id
1 'polypeptide(L)'
;MLRQGIRVISLLPKYPIGYRFVEGGVADRRFRYCKADLALPGIAERIEGAAMGDTLHEKLTTIAALAGAQDITIDLVMAGEPHADASIAKDQFKNGYMNIHLLNVRAMVCLKVKGNEADDGTSFVVHLEEPLLADVPADTYIDIHENLYKSVTVMNGEGFQSVVAVPLVPVTIGYHFWGQTWGPCICTAVQDGGIGGEVDQRSVYF
;
A
#
# COMPACT_ATOMS: atom_id res chain seq x y z
N MET A 1 15.79 4.13 20.10
CA MET A 1 14.72 3.21 19.65
C MET A 1 15.20 1.78 19.82
N LEU A 2 14.43 0.92 20.49
CA LEU A 2 14.70 -0.53 20.53
C LEU A 2 14.47 -1.09 19.12
N ARG A 3 15.50 -1.75 18.55
CA ARG A 3 15.41 -2.35 17.21
C ARG A 3 14.46 -3.55 17.28
N GLN A 4 13.44 -3.58 16.42
CA GLN A 4 12.61 -4.76 16.21
C GLN A 4 13.32 -5.73 15.27
N GLY A 5 13.53 -6.97 15.73
CA GLY A 5 14.06 -8.05 14.90
C GLY A 5 13.03 -8.53 13.86
N ILE A 6 13.50 -9.16 12.78
CA ILE A 6 12.66 -9.63 11.66
C ILE A 6 11.59 -10.67 12.02
N ARG A 7 11.70 -11.31 13.20
CA ARG A 7 10.73 -12.29 13.73
C ARG A 7 9.95 -11.77 14.95
N VAL A 8 10.06 -10.48 15.24
CA VAL A 8 9.36 -9.83 16.36
C VAL A 8 8.22 -9.02 15.79
N ILE A 9 7.07 -9.03 16.47
CA ILE A 9 5.93 -8.16 16.17
C ILE A 9 5.73 -7.13 17.29
N SER A 10 5.08 -6.00 17.00
CA SER A 10 4.77 -5.01 18.03
C SER A 10 3.49 -4.23 17.76
N LEU A 11 2.72 -3.95 18.82
CA LEU A 11 1.53 -3.10 18.71
C LEU A 11 1.89 -1.69 18.26
N LEU A 12 2.89 -1.07 18.91
CA LEU A 12 3.37 0.26 18.55
C LEU A 12 4.44 0.18 17.44
N PRO A 13 4.44 1.11 16.46
CA PRO A 13 5.43 1.12 15.40
C PRO A 13 6.83 1.40 15.95
N LYS A 14 7.84 0.69 15.42
CA LYS A 14 9.27 0.90 15.71
C LYS A 14 10.02 1.58 14.57
N TYR A 15 9.45 1.52 13.37
CA TYR A 15 9.95 2.17 12.16
C TYR A 15 8.77 2.77 11.37
N PRO A 16 9.01 3.71 10.44
CA PRO A 16 8.00 4.14 9.48
C PRO A 16 7.49 2.95 8.65
N ILE A 17 6.20 2.96 8.31
CA ILE A 17 5.63 1.99 7.37
C ILE A 17 6.36 2.08 6.02
N GLY A 18 6.63 0.92 5.41
CA GLY A 18 7.38 0.81 4.16
C GLY A 18 8.89 1.00 4.33
N TYR A 19 9.40 1.22 5.54
CA TYR A 19 10.85 1.31 5.76
C TYR A 19 11.54 0.04 5.26
N ARG A 20 12.66 0.19 4.55
CA ARG A 20 13.40 -0.92 3.94
C ARG A 20 14.49 -1.43 4.87
N PHE A 21 14.51 -2.73 5.10
CA PHE A 21 15.63 -3.43 5.72
C PHE A 21 16.18 -4.46 4.73
N VAL A 22 17.51 -4.58 4.68
CA VAL A 22 18.21 -5.55 3.82
C VAL A 22 19.10 -6.35 4.75
N GLU A 23 18.87 -7.67 4.82
CA GLU A 23 19.77 -8.59 5.50
C GLU A 23 21.12 -8.63 4.73
N GLY A 24 22.25 -8.81 5.41
CA GLY A 24 23.57 -8.36 4.93
C GLY A 24 23.97 -8.76 3.50
N GLY A 25 24.50 -7.82 2.71
CA GLY A 25 25.05 -8.10 1.38
C GLY A 25 24.12 -7.76 0.20
N VAL A 26 24.59 -8.01 -1.03
CA VAL A 26 23.93 -7.55 -2.27
C VAL A 26 22.76 -8.46 -2.70
N ALA A 27 22.72 -9.70 -2.22
CA ALA A 27 21.79 -10.75 -2.66
C ALA A 27 20.89 -11.33 -1.56
N ASP A 28 20.92 -10.78 -0.35
CA ASP A 28 20.16 -11.30 0.78
C ASP A 28 18.71 -10.80 0.82
N ARG A 29 17.93 -11.35 1.76
CA ARG A 29 16.51 -11.08 1.92
C ARG A 29 16.25 -9.59 2.16
N ARG A 30 15.22 -9.06 1.51
CA ARG A 30 14.78 -7.67 1.71
C ARG A 30 13.44 -7.67 2.40
N PHE A 31 13.27 -6.71 3.29
CA PHE A 31 12.11 -6.57 4.13
C PHE A 31 11.56 -5.16 4.05
N ARG A 32 10.25 -5.06 4.23
CA ARG A 32 9.53 -3.82 4.42
C ARG A 32 8.83 -3.86 5.76
N TYR A 33 8.84 -2.74 6.46
CA TYR A 33 8.13 -2.63 7.73
C TYR A 33 6.65 -2.43 7.44
N CYS A 34 5.82 -3.34 7.95
CA CYS A 34 4.41 -3.46 7.61
C CYS A 34 3.52 -3.29 8.85
N LYS A 35 2.23 -3.04 8.62
CA LYS A 35 1.16 -3.16 9.61
C LYS A 35 0.12 -4.14 9.09
N ALA A 36 -0.28 -5.08 9.94
CA ALA A 36 -1.33 -6.04 9.64
C ALA A 36 -2.71 -5.42 9.90
N ASP A 37 -3.60 -5.47 8.91
CA ASP A 37 -4.99 -5.02 9.05
C ASP A 37 -5.95 -6.19 9.33
N LEU A 38 -5.51 -7.40 9.00
CA LEU A 38 -6.10 -8.66 9.46
C LEU A 38 -5.01 -9.52 10.11
N ALA A 39 -5.43 -10.49 10.94
CA ALA A 39 -4.48 -11.46 11.49
C ALA A 39 -3.84 -12.28 10.36
N LEU A 40 -2.52 -12.41 10.38
CA LEU A 40 -1.76 -13.14 9.37
C LEU A 40 -1.26 -14.46 9.98
N PRO A 41 -1.54 -15.63 9.38
CA PRO A 41 -1.18 -16.94 9.93
C PRO A 41 0.34 -17.21 9.99
N GLY A 42 1.15 -16.49 9.19
CA GLY A 42 2.60 -16.62 9.18
C GLY A 42 3.10 -17.99 8.69
N ILE A 43 4.43 -18.20 8.73
CA ILE A 43 5.10 -19.40 8.19
C ILE A 43 4.63 -20.72 8.84
N ALA A 44 4.11 -20.69 10.06
CA ALA A 44 3.83 -21.90 10.84
C ALA A 44 2.56 -22.66 10.41
N GLU A 45 1.61 -21.99 9.75
CA GLU A 45 0.30 -22.60 9.43
C GLU A 45 0.03 -22.66 7.92
N ARG A 46 0.35 -21.59 7.18
CA ARG A 46 0.23 -21.50 5.71
C ARG A 46 1.25 -20.50 5.18
N ILE A 47 2.20 -20.94 4.35
CA ILE A 47 3.16 -20.00 3.76
C ILE A 47 2.55 -19.36 2.52
N GLU A 48 1.75 -18.35 2.76
CA GLU A 48 1.08 -17.57 1.73
C GLU A 48 1.65 -16.15 1.71
N GLY A 49 1.70 -15.56 0.52
CA GLY A 49 1.90 -14.12 0.41
C GLY A 49 0.76 -13.38 1.09
N ALA A 50 1.04 -12.20 1.61
CA ALA A 50 0.03 -11.28 2.10
C ALA A 50 -0.27 -10.22 1.03
N ALA A 51 -1.51 -9.74 0.99
CA ALA A 51 -2.01 -8.74 0.05
C ALA A 51 -2.07 -7.34 0.70
N MET A 52 -2.31 -6.32 -0.13
CA MET A 52 -2.82 -5.03 0.32
C MET A 52 -4.34 -5.17 0.55
N GLY A 53 -4.81 -4.82 1.74
CA GLY A 53 -6.23 -4.86 2.12
C GLY A 53 -7.01 -3.61 1.78
N ASP A 54 -6.31 -2.56 1.34
CA ASP A 54 -6.91 -1.31 0.88
C ASP A 54 -7.39 -1.42 -0.57
N THR A 55 -8.43 -0.65 -0.90
CA THR A 55 -9.03 -0.61 -2.23
C THR A 55 -8.53 0.59 -3.02
N LEU A 56 -8.72 0.57 -4.34
CA LEU A 56 -8.49 1.77 -5.15
C LEU A 56 -9.46 2.89 -4.74
N HIS A 57 -8.94 4.09 -4.49
CA HIS A 57 -9.75 5.29 -4.27
C HIS A 57 -9.74 6.16 -5.53
N GLU A 58 -10.83 6.10 -6.29
CA GLU A 58 -11.06 6.95 -7.46
C GLU A 58 -11.71 8.27 -7.02
N LYS A 59 -11.11 9.40 -7.38
CA LYS A 59 -11.57 10.74 -6.95
C LYS A 59 -11.47 11.79 -8.07
N LEU A 60 -12.04 12.96 -7.82
CA LEU A 60 -11.86 14.17 -8.62
C LEU A 60 -11.11 15.22 -7.83
N THR A 61 -10.33 16.04 -8.53
CA THR A 61 -9.78 17.27 -7.96
C THR A 61 -10.86 18.34 -7.83
N THR A 62 -11.05 18.92 -6.64
CA THR A 62 -12.04 19.97 -6.39
C THR A 62 -11.64 21.31 -6.98
N ILE A 63 -10.34 21.62 -6.96
CA ILE A 63 -9.80 22.93 -7.32
C ILE A 63 -8.65 22.72 -8.29
N ALA A 64 -8.57 23.59 -9.30
CA ALA A 64 -7.45 23.58 -10.23
C ALA A 64 -6.14 23.88 -9.50
N ALA A 65 -5.11 23.07 -9.76
CA ALA A 65 -3.76 23.26 -9.26
C ALA A 65 -2.82 23.57 -10.43
N LEU A 66 -1.89 24.50 -10.23
CA LEU A 66 -0.94 24.89 -11.28
C LEU A 66 0.31 24.00 -11.25
N ALA A 67 1.00 23.90 -12.39
CA ALA A 67 2.32 23.31 -12.47
C ALA A 67 3.25 23.93 -11.41
N GLY A 68 4.05 23.09 -10.75
CA GLY A 68 4.90 23.51 -9.63
C GLY A 68 4.22 23.44 -8.25
N ALA A 69 2.89 23.34 -8.16
CA ALA A 69 2.22 23.16 -6.89
C ALA A 69 2.54 21.79 -6.27
N GLN A 70 2.52 21.71 -4.94
CA GLN A 70 2.72 20.47 -4.18
C GLN A 70 1.48 20.05 -3.39
N ASP A 71 0.39 20.80 -3.49
CA ASP A 71 -0.86 20.53 -2.82
C ASP A 71 -1.97 20.38 -3.85
N ILE A 72 -2.78 19.34 -3.72
CA ILE A 72 -4.00 19.11 -4.51
C ILE A 72 -5.16 18.93 -3.54
N THR A 73 -6.26 19.64 -3.81
CA THR A 73 -7.54 19.45 -3.11
C THR A 73 -8.40 18.45 -3.88
N ILE A 74 -8.92 17.46 -3.18
CA ILE A 74 -9.64 16.31 -3.73
C ILE A 74 -11.03 16.25 -3.09
N ASP A 75 -12.03 15.92 -3.91
CA ASP A 75 -13.39 15.71 -3.43
C ASP A 75 -13.46 14.45 -2.57
N LEU A 76 -14.17 14.53 -1.44
CA LEU A 76 -14.43 13.36 -0.61
C LEU A 76 -15.33 12.35 -1.33
N VAL A 77 -16.36 12.87 -2.01
CA VAL A 77 -17.40 12.11 -2.71
C VAL A 77 -17.39 12.50 -4.18
N MET A 78 -17.16 11.53 -5.07
CA MET A 78 -17.47 11.72 -6.49
C MET A 78 -19.00 11.69 -6.66
N ALA A 79 -19.59 12.80 -7.11
CA ALA A 79 -21.02 12.90 -7.29
C ALA A 79 -21.52 11.85 -8.30
N GLY A 80 -22.34 10.91 -7.84
CA GLY A 80 -22.98 9.91 -8.69
C GLY A 80 -22.26 8.56 -8.81
N GLU A 81 -21.14 8.36 -8.12
CA GLU A 81 -20.38 7.09 -8.17
C GLU A 81 -20.53 6.25 -6.88
N PRO A 82 -20.53 4.91 -6.98
CA PRO A 82 -20.71 4.01 -5.84
C PRO A 82 -19.47 3.92 -4.92
N HIS A 83 -18.34 4.51 -5.32
CA HIS A 83 -17.06 4.46 -4.62
C HIS A 83 -16.79 5.73 -3.78
N ALA A 84 -17.79 6.17 -3.03
CA ALA A 84 -17.62 7.26 -2.07
C ALA A 84 -16.91 6.75 -0.81
N ASP A 85 -15.83 7.44 -0.41
CA ASP A 85 -15.24 7.20 0.90
C ASP A 85 -16.11 7.90 1.94
N ALA A 86 -16.44 7.19 3.02
CA ALA A 86 -17.25 7.76 4.09
C ALA A 86 -16.49 8.85 4.88
N SER A 87 -15.16 8.76 4.93
CA SER A 87 -14.26 9.71 5.60
C SER A 87 -12.81 9.42 5.19
N ILE A 88 -11.97 10.45 5.16
CA ILE A 88 -10.53 10.36 4.97
C ILE A 88 -9.81 10.80 6.25
N ALA A 89 -9.04 9.89 6.84
CA ALA A 89 -8.23 10.21 7.99
C ALA A 89 -6.96 11.00 7.61
N LYS A 90 -6.46 11.81 8.54
CA LYS A 90 -5.14 12.46 8.39
C LYS A 90 -4.07 11.40 8.13
N ASP A 91 -3.19 11.67 7.17
CA ASP A 91 -2.09 10.80 6.74
C ASP A 91 -2.52 9.39 6.28
N GLN A 92 -3.79 9.20 5.89
CA GLN A 92 -4.27 7.96 5.30
C GLN A 92 -3.41 7.51 4.11
N PHE A 93 -3.12 8.41 3.17
CA PHE A 93 -2.40 8.13 1.93
C PHE A 93 -0.89 8.38 2.02
N LYS A 94 -0.37 8.62 3.22
CA LYS A 94 1.04 8.94 3.44
C LYS A 94 1.98 7.85 2.94
N ASN A 95 2.99 8.23 2.17
CA ASN A 95 3.93 7.34 1.47
C ASN A 95 3.25 6.38 0.47
N GLY A 96 2.03 6.67 0.07
CA GLY A 96 1.35 6.04 -1.06
C GLY A 96 1.68 6.74 -2.38
N TYR A 97 0.84 6.50 -3.38
CA TYR A 97 0.97 7.06 -4.72
C TYR A 97 -0.38 7.58 -5.21
N MET A 98 -0.33 8.61 -6.05
CA MET A 98 -1.47 9.17 -6.75
C MET A 98 -1.17 9.20 -8.24
N ASN A 99 -2.11 8.71 -9.05
CA ASN A 99 -2.11 8.89 -10.50
C ASN A 99 -3.08 10.01 -10.87
N ILE A 100 -2.66 10.91 -11.75
CA ILE A 100 -3.49 11.99 -12.27
C ILE A 100 -3.75 11.77 -13.76
N HIS A 101 -5.03 11.73 -14.15
CA HIS A 101 -5.49 11.43 -15.51
C HIS A 101 -5.66 12.71 -16.34
N LEU A 102 -4.55 13.31 -16.75
CA LEU A 102 -4.58 14.53 -17.57
C LEU A 102 -4.90 14.21 -19.03
N LEU A 103 -6.04 14.69 -19.53
CA LEU A 103 -6.49 14.47 -20.93
C LEU A 103 -5.47 14.91 -21.99
N ASN A 104 -4.72 15.97 -21.72
CA ASN A 104 -3.82 16.62 -22.69
C ASN A 104 -2.37 16.15 -22.58
N VAL A 105 -2.03 15.41 -21.54
CA VAL A 105 -0.69 14.86 -21.33
C VAL A 105 -0.85 13.36 -21.51
N ARG A 106 -0.35 12.79 -22.62
CA ARG A 106 -0.39 11.33 -22.87
C ARG A 106 0.46 10.51 -21.87
N ALA A 107 0.81 11.07 -20.73
CA ALA A 107 1.48 10.42 -19.62
C ALA A 107 0.59 10.57 -18.39
N MET A 108 0.15 9.44 -17.83
CA MET A 108 -0.37 9.39 -16.47
C MET A 108 0.75 9.83 -15.53
N VAL A 109 0.51 10.85 -14.72
CA VAL A 109 1.51 11.35 -13.79
C VAL A 109 1.32 10.61 -12.47
N CYS A 110 2.26 9.71 -12.15
CA CYS A 110 2.28 8.96 -10.89
C CYS A 110 3.21 9.67 -9.90
N LEU A 111 2.63 10.29 -8.88
CA LEU A 111 3.36 11.07 -7.87
C LEU A 111 3.26 10.43 -6.51
N LYS A 112 4.33 10.56 -5.74
CA LYS A 112 4.39 10.05 -4.38
C LYS A 112 3.71 11.03 -3.42
N VAL A 113 2.88 10.47 -2.53
CA VAL A 113 2.15 11.24 -1.53
C VAL A 113 2.99 11.40 -0.27
N LYS A 114 3.27 12.64 0.12
CA LYS A 114 3.96 13.00 1.37
C LYS A 114 3.05 12.82 2.59
N GLY A 115 1.76 13.08 2.43
CA GLY A 115 0.73 13.00 3.47
C GLY A 115 -0.56 13.66 2.98
N ASN A 116 -1.59 13.62 3.81
CA ASN A 116 -2.86 14.27 3.53
C ASN A 116 -3.48 14.79 4.83
N GLU A 117 -4.28 15.84 4.72
CA GLU A 117 -5.13 16.28 5.81
C GLU A 117 -6.33 15.36 5.98
N ALA A 118 -6.95 15.39 7.16
CA ALA A 118 -8.26 14.78 7.34
C ALA A 118 -9.29 15.53 6.49
N ASP A 119 -10.35 14.84 6.05
CA ASP A 119 -11.44 15.51 5.34
C ASP A 119 -12.19 16.53 6.21
N ASP A 120 -12.79 17.51 5.55
CA ASP A 120 -13.68 18.51 6.15
C ASP A 120 -15.17 18.19 5.92
N GLY A 121 -15.50 16.96 5.53
CA GLY A 121 -16.81 16.51 5.09
C GLY A 121 -17.15 16.82 3.63
N THR A 122 -16.32 17.58 2.92
CA THR A 122 -16.51 17.90 1.49
C THR A 122 -15.28 17.52 0.66
N SER A 123 -14.10 17.87 1.15
CA SER A 123 -12.83 17.70 0.46
C SER A 123 -11.70 17.40 1.45
N PHE A 124 -10.52 17.07 0.92
CA PHE A 124 -9.30 16.96 1.69
C PHE A 124 -8.10 17.38 0.83
N VAL A 125 -7.01 17.79 1.49
CA VAL A 125 -5.78 18.20 0.80
C VAL A 125 -4.76 17.09 0.85
N VAL A 126 -4.20 16.75 -0.30
CA VAL A 126 -3.05 15.85 -0.43
C VAL A 126 -1.80 16.66 -0.71
N HIS A 127 -0.74 16.34 0.03
CA HIS A 127 0.58 16.91 -0.12
C HIS A 127 1.47 15.94 -0.89
N LEU A 128 2.09 16.42 -1.97
CA LEU A 128 2.94 15.64 -2.86
C LEU A 128 4.42 15.80 -2.47
N GLU A 129 5.21 14.75 -2.67
CA GLU A 129 6.65 14.79 -2.42
C GLU A 129 7.40 15.57 -3.51
N GLU A 130 6.89 15.50 -4.74
CA GLU A 130 7.38 16.19 -5.93
C GLU A 130 6.30 17.15 -6.45
N PRO A 131 6.67 18.29 -7.03
CA PRO A 131 5.70 19.23 -7.58
C PRO A 131 5.01 18.69 -8.84
N LEU A 132 3.82 19.21 -9.11
CA LEU A 132 3.07 18.93 -10.34
C LEU A 132 3.87 19.33 -11.59
N LEU A 133 3.90 18.44 -12.56
CA LEU A 133 4.61 18.66 -13.83
C LEU A 133 3.81 19.50 -14.82
N ALA A 134 2.50 19.63 -14.62
CA ALA A 134 1.57 20.36 -15.47
C ALA A 134 0.40 20.88 -14.64
N ASP A 135 -0.35 21.83 -15.21
CA ASP A 135 -1.61 22.28 -14.62
C ASP A 135 -2.61 21.12 -14.56
N VAL A 136 -3.30 21.02 -13.43
CA VAL A 136 -4.36 20.05 -13.15
C VAL A 136 -5.66 20.84 -13.00
N PRO A 137 -6.55 20.82 -14.01
CA PRO A 137 -7.86 21.45 -13.91
C PRO A 137 -8.69 20.86 -12.76
N ALA A 138 -9.71 21.57 -12.28
CA ALA A 138 -10.76 20.95 -11.47
C ALA A 138 -11.48 19.85 -12.26
N ASP A 139 -12.17 18.94 -11.55
CA ASP A 139 -12.84 17.77 -12.12
C ASP A 139 -11.88 16.84 -12.91
N THR A 140 -10.60 16.84 -12.56
CA THR A 140 -9.64 15.87 -13.09
C THR A 140 -9.72 14.57 -12.31
N TYR A 141 -9.91 13.45 -13.03
CA TYR A 141 -9.86 12.11 -12.44
C TYR A 141 -8.49 11.79 -11.86
N ILE A 142 -8.50 11.20 -10.67
CA ILE A 142 -7.32 10.69 -9.99
C ILE A 142 -7.57 9.32 -9.39
N ASP A 143 -6.50 8.54 -9.28
CA ASP A 143 -6.44 7.32 -8.50
C ASP A 143 -5.47 7.55 -7.35
N ILE A 144 -5.89 7.35 -6.10
CA ILE A 144 -5.00 7.44 -4.95
C ILE A 144 -4.99 6.13 -4.17
N HIS A 145 -3.80 5.75 -3.72
CA HIS A 145 -3.58 4.50 -2.99
C HIS A 145 -2.84 4.76 -1.70
N GLU A 146 -3.20 4.03 -0.65
CA GLU A 146 -2.39 3.99 0.56
C GLU A 146 -1.00 3.39 0.29
N ASN A 147 -0.09 3.56 1.25
CA ASN A 147 1.12 2.77 1.26
C ASN A 147 0.78 1.27 1.36
N LEU A 148 1.21 0.49 0.37
CA LEU A 148 0.91 -0.94 0.27
C LEU A 148 1.35 -1.82 1.46
N TYR A 149 2.17 -1.29 2.38
CA TYR A 149 2.58 -1.96 3.62
C TYR A 149 1.79 -1.51 4.86
N LYS A 150 0.83 -0.59 4.73
CA LYS A 150 0.03 -0.02 5.83
C LYS A 150 -1.18 -0.87 6.20
N SER A 151 -1.80 -1.51 5.21
CA SER A 151 -2.92 -2.42 5.39
C SER A 151 -2.58 -3.77 4.77
N VAL A 152 -1.80 -4.58 5.48
CA VAL A 152 -1.43 -5.92 5.00
C VAL A 152 -2.42 -6.95 5.51
N THR A 153 -3.01 -7.71 4.58
CA THR A 153 -4.06 -8.70 4.85
C THR A 153 -3.69 -10.07 4.26
N VAL A 154 -4.43 -11.10 4.63
CA VAL A 154 -4.37 -12.39 3.93
C VAL A 154 -4.82 -12.20 2.48
N MET A 155 -4.25 -12.97 1.56
CA MET A 155 -4.75 -13.01 0.19
C MET A 155 -6.22 -13.47 0.21
N ASN A 156 -7.07 -12.79 -0.55
CA ASN A 156 -8.40 -13.28 -0.86
C ASN A 156 -8.28 -14.33 -1.99
N GLY A 157 -9.17 -15.32 -2.00
CA GLY A 157 -9.24 -16.30 -3.09
C GLY A 157 -9.90 -15.77 -4.36
N GLU A 158 -10.24 -14.49 -4.42
CA GLU A 158 -11.12 -13.91 -5.44
C GLU A 158 -10.48 -12.70 -6.13
N GLY A 159 -10.33 -12.80 -7.45
CA GLY A 159 -9.80 -11.72 -8.28
C GLY A 159 -8.28 -11.70 -8.36
N PHE A 160 -7.73 -10.61 -8.90
CA PHE A 160 -6.29 -10.43 -9.06
C PHE A 160 -5.73 -9.63 -7.89
N GLN A 161 -5.04 -10.31 -6.98
CA GLN A 161 -4.28 -9.65 -5.93
C GLN A 161 -2.78 -9.78 -6.16
N SER A 162 -2.06 -8.72 -5.76
CA SER A 162 -0.60 -8.73 -5.74
C SER A 162 -0.11 -9.00 -4.33
N VAL A 163 0.83 -9.95 -4.22
CA VAL A 163 1.54 -10.21 -2.96
C VAL A 163 2.44 -9.01 -2.66
N VAL A 164 2.23 -8.39 -1.51
CA VAL A 164 3.01 -7.23 -1.04
C VAL A 164 4.19 -7.64 -0.16
N ALA A 165 4.03 -8.71 0.62
CA ALA A 165 5.08 -9.25 1.48
C ALA A 165 4.76 -10.67 1.93
N VAL A 166 5.77 -11.39 2.43
CA VAL A 166 5.60 -12.66 3.13
C VAL A 166 5.91 -12.48 4.62
N PRO A 167 4.94 -12.69 5.54
CA PRO A 167 5.18 -12.61 6.98
C PRO A 167 6.00 -13.81 7.46
N LEU A 168 7.09 -13.55 8.22
CA LEU A 168 7.95 -14.63 8.74
C LEU A 168 7.40 -15.35 9.98
N VAL A 169 6.42 -14.75 10.65
CA VAL A 169 5.81 -15.23 11.89
C VAL A 169 4.32 -14.89 11.85
N PRO A 170 3.45 -15.56 12.62
CA PRO A 170 2.08 -15.13 12.80
C PRO A 170 2.03 -13.67 13.30
N VAL A 171 1.13 -12.87 12.74
CA VAL A 171 0.97 -11.45 13.09
C VAL A 171 -0.44 -11.19 13.58
N THR A 172 -0.56 -10.65 14.78
CA THR A 172 -1.85 -10.20 15.32
C THR A 172 -2.38 -9.00 14.53
N ILE A 173 -3.69 -8.93 14.33
CA ILE A 173 -4.36 -7.76 13.76
C ILE A 173 -3.91 -6.46 14.44
N GLY A 174 -3.60 -5.43 13.64
CA GLY A 174 -3.13 -4.13 14.11
C GLY A 174 -1.65 -4.07 14.51
N TYR A 175 -0.92 -5.20 14.50
CA TYR A 175 0.50 -5.22 14.87
C TYR A 175 1.41 -4.92 13.68
N HIS A 176 2.60 -4.45 14.00
CA HIS A 176 3.65 -4.12 13.05
C HIS A 176 4.70 -5.22 12.99
N PHE A 177 5.23 -5.48 11.81
CA PHE A 177 6.16 -6.57 11.56
C PHE A 177 7.08 -6.28 10.36
N TRP A 178 8.08 -7.13 10.16
CA TRP A 178 8.90 -7.13 8.94
C TRP A 178 8.35 -8.16 7.95
N GLY A 179 7.80 -7.68 6.83
CA GLY A 179 7.38 -8.52 5.73
C GLY A 179 8.52 -8.68 4.71
N GLN A 180 8.82 -9.92 4.31
CA GLN A 180 9.83 -10.19 3.28
C GLN A 180 9.28 -9.84 1.90
N THR A 181 10.01 -9.04 1.13
CA THR A 181 9.58 -8.57 -0.21
C THR A 181 10.55 -8.97 -1.32
N TRP A 182 11.68 -9.60 -0.99
CA TRP A 182 12.66 -10.08 -1.96
C TRP A 182 13.58 -11.13 -1.34
N GLY A 183 14.17 -11.95 -2.21
CA GLY A 183 15.12 -13.00 -1.86
C GLY A 183 14.44 -14.30 -1.45
N PRO A 184 15.23 -15.33 -1.10
CA PRO A 184 14.73 -16.69 -0.89
C PRO A 184 13.63 -16.73 0.18
N CYS A 185 12.44 -17.19 -0.21
CA CYS A 185 11.33 -17.45 0.69
C CYS A 185 10.99 -18.93 0.61
N ILE A 186 10.92 -19.60 1.76
CA ILE A 186 10.37 -20.95 1.81
C ILE A 186 8.86 -20.78 1.69
N CYS A 187 8.22 -21.53 0.79
CA CYS A 187 6.77 -21.62 0.68
C CYS A 187 6.31 -23.07 0.86
N THR A 188 5.06 -23.27 1.27
CA THR A 188 4.50 -24.61 1.47
C THR A 188 4.26 -25.19 0.08
N ALA A 189 4.95 -26.30 -0.24
CA ALA A 189 4.65 -27.05 -1.44
C ALA A 189 3.29 -27.75 -1.28
N VAL A 190 2.47 -27.72 -2.32
CA VAL A 190 1.28 -28.55 -2.39
C VAL A 190 1.72 -29.99 -2.61
N GLN A 191 1.11 -30.92 -1.86
CA GLN A 191 1.36 -32.34 -2.01
C GLN A 191 1.10 -32.74 -3.47
N ASP A 192 2.13 -33.31 -4.12
CA ASP A 192 2.13 -33.71 -5.53
C ASP A 192 1.95 -32.57 -6.57
N GLY A 193 1.78 -31.32 -6.15
CA GLY A 193 1.52 -30.15 -7.01
C GLY A 193 2.71 -29.18 -7.21
N GLY A 194 3.80 -29.35 -6.45
CA GLY A 194 4.92 -28.40 -6.47
C GLY A 194 4.60 -27.13 -5.68
N ILE A 195 5.23 -25.99 -6.02
CA ILE A 195 4.95 -24.70 -5.34
C ILE A 195 3.78 -24.01 -6.03
N GLY A 196 2.69 -23.76 -5.29
CA GLY A 196 1.51 -23.01 -5.74
C GLY A 196 0.45 -23.87 -6.43
N GLY A 197 -0.40 -24.55 -5.66
CA GLY A 197 -1.43 -25.47 -6.19
C GLY A 197 -2.87 -24.97 -6.09
N GLU A 198 -3.13 -23.77 -5.57
CA GLU A 198 -4.46 -23.14 -5.50
C GLU A 198 -4.42 -21.70 -6.07
N VAL A 199 -5.59 -21.15 -6.43
CA VAL A 199 -5.70 -19.81 -7.08
C VAL A 199 -5.17 -18.65 -6.23
N ASP A 200 -5.13 -18.83 -4.91
CA ASP A 200 -4.61 -17.89 -3.92
C ASP A 200 -3.12 -18.12 -3.58
N GLN A 201 -2.51 -19.17 -4.13
CA GLN A 201 -1.12 -19.51 -3.91
C GLN A 201 -0.26 -19.03 -5.08
N ARG A 202 0.50 -17.94 -4.88
CA ARG A 202 1.59 -17.60 -5.80
C ARG A 202 2.85 -18.38 -5.47
N SER A 203 3.47 -19.00 -6.47
CA SER A 203 4.86 -19.45 -6.37
C SER A 203 5.74 -18.21 -6.27
N VAL A 204 6.22 -17.89 -5.07
CA VAL A 204 7.17 -16.79 -4.87
C VAL A 204 8.57 -17.33 -5.12
N TYR A 205 9.10 -17.07 -6.31
CA TYR A 205 10.52 -17.23 -6.61
C TYR A 205 11.11 -15.87 -6.95
N PHE A 206 12.13 -15.45 -6.19
CA PHE A 206 13.04 -14.36 -6.53
C PHE A 206 14.48 -14.87 -6.46
#